data_AF-A0A7W1GLA1-F1
#
_entry.id   AF-A0A7W1GLA1-F1
#
_cell.length_a   1.000
_cell.length_b   1.000
_cell.length_c   1.000
_cell.angle_alpha   90.00
_cell.angle_beta   90.00
_cell.angle_gamma   90.00
#
_symmetry.space_group_name_H-M   'P 1'
#
loop_
_entity.id
_entity.type
_entity.pdbx_description
1 polymer ?
#
loop_
_entity_poly.entity_id
_entity_poly.type
_entity_poly.pdbx_seq_one_letter_code
_entity_poly.pdbx_strand_id
1 'polypeptide(L)'
;MNRRAAILIALCAAGIAAAGLAARGSGSPATPAAGGPDSRTQPLVDGCTRDRGAILTHDVPNWVYVGGDVASNQMLTGVVDSQYQPERAAEPTGTDDPFTHTSYDFTFNVKPDPQYENLLGTGNFEGTSEETARLHIERESATFPTWAWPDRGDRVSVAGSWVWDCDHTTAAGERTEIHPFRVLWVERNPGGASPRSPTGDREADLFITSEGTPADTQAICANQTKGDRVAFKQCVAHPLHFDGLHGPYNFVLKAGEKPSQKARLVYRVVNQGPSPSTSITKLADGISVAVPATRSVAKQFFVGWRPVKPAAKPVHLRLRLRDLLVRRAMDPGCPPYDLNCPAKDESTLIGQVTTSPGEWNVYVDAGGVWTAWNPILIHPKSGQTIHSKQTIDLYVANGKPWRLFVQTRECDFGSLGNAYSIEATVPPCPHILEVGNTASDDQPGILAVHFRSPMASVGTHRVNSSLAGSTCPPANTKGCYRLMFTISRIRP
;
A
#
# COMPACT_ATOMS: atom_id res chain seq x y z
N MET A 1 57.78 40.48 32.31
CA MET A 1 56.80 41.03 33.26
C MET A 1 55.79 39.95 33.63
N ASN A 2 55.57 39.76 34.94
CA ASN A 2 54.44 39.14 35.64
C ASN A 2 54.16 37.62 35.48
N ARG A 3 54.46 36.82 36.52
CA ARG A 3 53.67 36.44 37.74
C ARG A 3 52.79 35.20 37.44
N ARG A 4 53.13 33.98 37.91
CA ARG A 4 52.99 33.38 39.27
C ARG A 4 51.54 33.31 39.82
N ALA A 5 51.23 32.12 40.36
CA ALA A 5 50.23 31.72 41.39
C ALA A 5 48.87 31.21 40.87
N ALA A 6 48.49 29.91 41.00
CA ALA A 6 48.12 29.13 42.22
C ALA A 6 46.64 29.39 42.62
N ILE A 7 45.78 28.47 43.10
CA ILE A 7 45.84 27.07 43.56
C ILE A 7 44.37 26.55 43.78
N LEU A 8 44.16 25.24 43.55
CA LEU A 8 43.27 24.22 44.18
C LEU A 8 41.72 24.34 44.40
N ILE A 9 41.05 23.26 43.92
CA ILE A 9 40.08 22.29 44.53
C ILE A 9 38.62 22.68 44.83
N ALA A 10 37.69 21.99 44.15
CA ALA A 10 36.70 21.07 44.78
C ALA A 10 36.08 20.08 43.74
N LEU A 11 36.05 18.80 44.11
CA LEU A 11 35.42 17.67 43.40
C LEU A 11 33.88 17.74 43.39
N CYS A 12 33.23 17.23 42.32
CA CYS A 12 32.21 16.17 42.41
C CYS A 12 31.55 15.80 41.05
N ALA A 13 31.60 14.50 40.75
CA ALA A 13 30.56 13.62 40.19
C ALA A 13 30.00 13.79 38.74
N ALA A 14 30.06 12.65 38.03
CA ALA A 14 29.14 12.12 37.00
C ALA A 14 28.97 12.92 35.69
N GLY A 15 28.82 12.34 34.50
CA GLY A 15 28.55 10.97 34.09
C GLY A 15 28.37 10.93 32.57
N ILE A 16 28.54 9.74 32.03
CA ILE A 16 28.46 9.29 30.63
C ILE A 16 27.20 9.77 29.89
N ALA A 17 27.34 10.27 28.66
CA ALA A 17 26.56 9.86 27.46
C ALA A 17 26.87 10.77 26.26
N ALA A 18 27.79 10.35 25.38
CA ALA A 18 27.90 10.91 24.04
C ALA A 18 26.93 10.16 23.10
N ALA A 19 26.14 10.95 22.38
CA ALA A 19 25.01 10.56 21.57
C ALA A 19 25.37 9.61 20.40
N GLY A 20 24.60 8.53 20.27
CA GLY A 20 24.45 7.81 19.01
C GLY A 20 23.62 8.64 18.04
N LEU A 21 24.30 9.34 17.14
CA LEU A 21 23.68 10.01 16.00
C LEU A 21 23.24 8.96 14.98
N ALA A 22 21.94 8.91 14.69
CA ALA A 22 21.39 8.15 13.58
C ALA A 22 21.98 8.67 12.26
N ALA A 23 22.67 7.80 11.53
CA ALA A 23 23.10 8.05 10.18
C ALA A 23 21.87 8.21 9.28
N ARG A 24 21.55 9.45 8.90
CA ARG A 24 20.75 9.74 7.71
C ARG A 24 21.68 9.50 6.52
N GLY A 25 21.55 8.33 5.89
CA GLY A 25 22.21 8.05 4.63
C GLY A 25 21.70 9.02 3.57
N SER A 26 22.58 9.86 3.04
CA SER A 26 22.41 10.53 1.76
C SER A 26 22.30 9.44 0.69
N GLY A 27 21.07 9.16 0.25
CA GLY A 27 20.78 8.17 -0.78
C GLY A 27 21.57 8.49 -2.05
N SER A 28 22.53 7.65 -2.38
CA SER A 28 23.14 7.66 -3.71
C SER A 28 22.04 7.31 -4.72
N PRO A 29 22.08 7.89 -5.94
CA PRO A 29 21.18 7.49 -7.01
C PRO A 29 21.28 5.97 -7.18
N ALA A 30 20.14 5.27 -7.11
CA ALA A 30 20.09 3.84 -7.31
C ALA A 30 20.62 3.54 -8.71
N THR A 31 21.75 2.85 -8.78
CA THR A 31 22.33 2.43 -10.06
C THR A 31 21.46 1.28 -10.58
N PRO A 32 21.06 1.26 -11.87
CA PRO A 32 20.31 0.15 -12.42
C PRO A 32 21.00 -1.16 -12.07
N ALA A 33 20.24 -2.13 -11.54
CA ALA A 33 20.77 -3.48 -11.39
C ALA A 33 21.17 -3.95 -12.79
N ALA A 34 22.45 -4.28 -12.98
CA ALA A 34 22.94 -4.78 -14.25
C ALA A 34 22.22 -6.09 -14.59
N GLY A 35 21.19 -6.05 -15.44
CA GLY A 35 20.49 -7.25 -15.92
C GLY A 35 18.96 -7.18 -16.05
N GLY A 36 18.31 -6.08 -15.64
CA GLY A 36 16.87 -5.89 -15.87
C GLY A 36 16.51 -5.58 -17.35
N PRO A 37 15.23 -5.71 -17.74
CA PRO A 37 14.79 -5.42 -19.11
C PRO A 37 14.91 -3.94 -19.48
N ASP A 38 15.11 -3.64 -20.77
CA ASP A 38 15.22 -2.26 -21.27
C ASP A 38 13.83 -1.63 -21.44
N SER A 39 13.47 -0.78 -20.48
CA SER A 39 12.22 -0.04 -20.46
C SER A 39 11.99 0.87 -21.66
N ARG A 40 13.01 1.22 -22.45
CA ARG A 40 12.80 2.15 -23.58
C ARG A 40 12.33 1.48 -24.84
N THR A 41 12.83 0.29 -25.13
CA THR A 41 12.63 -0.36 -26.42
C THR A 41 11.86 -1.67 -26.30
N GLN A 42 12.07 -2.42 -25.22
CA GLN A 42 11.45 -3.72 -25.03
C GLN A 42 9.92 -3.65 -24.88
N PRO A 43 9.31 -2.68 -24.15
CA PRO A 43 7.85 -2.60 -24.04
C PRO A 43 7.15 -2.47 -25.39
N LEU A 44 7.76 -1.73 -26.34
CA LEU A 44 7.23 -1.58 -27.70
C LEU A 44 7.27 -2.89 -28.50
N VAL A 45 8.28 -3.72 -28.25
CA VAL A 45 8.39 -5.07 -28.84
C VAL A 45 7.36 -6.00 -28.20
N ASP A 46 7.14 -5.87 -26.90
CA ASP A 46 6.23 -6.70 -26.11
C ASP A 46 4.75 -6.33 -26.32
N GLY A 47 4.45 -5.11 -26.80
CA GLY A 47 3.13 -4.72 -27.29
C GLY A 47 2.61 -3.36 -26.83
N CYS A 48 3.36 -2.60 -26.01
CA CYS A 48 2.99 -1.23 -25.66
C CYS A 48 3.01 -0.31 -26.89
N THR A 49 2.08 0.63 -26.95
CA THR A 49 1.98 1.58 -28.08
C THR A 49 2.17 3.05 -27.68
N ARG A 50 2.21 3.36 -26.38
CA ARG A 50 2.30 4.73 -25.83
C ARG A 50 1.21 5.66 -26.38
N ASP A 51 -0.01 5.15 -26.45
CA ASP A 51 -1.17 5.85 -26.99
C ASP A 51 -2.30 5.83 -25.96
N ARG A 52 -2.25 6.77 -25.01
CA ARG A 52 -3.20 6.87 -23.89
C ARG A 52 -4.65 6.97 -24.37
N GLY A 53 -4.89 7.69 -25.46
CA GLY A 53 -6.23 7.78 -26.05
C GLY A 53 -6.75 6.41 -26.50
N ALA A 54 -5.91 5.62 -27.16
CA ALA A 54 -6.25 4.25 -27.56
C ALA A 54 -6.36 3.28 -26.37
N ILE A 55 -5.62 3.50 -25.27
CA ILE A 55 -5.76 2.73 -24.03
C ILE A 55 -7.16 2.96 -23.44
N LEU A 56 -7.56 4.23 -23.31
CA LEU A 56 -8.87 4.62 -22.77
C LEU A 56 -10.05 4.10 -23.61
N THR A 57 -9.86 3.84 -24.91
CA THR A 57 -10.88 3.26 -25.79
C THR A 57 -10.76 1.75 -25.98
N HIS A 58 -9.84 1.10 -25.23
CA HIS A 58 -9.49 -0.33 -25.31
C HIS A 58 -9.07 -0.79 -26.71
N ASP A 59 -8.51 0.11 -27.51
CA ASP A 59 -7.97 -0.20 -28.84
C ASP A 59 -6.55 -0.77 -28.77
N VAL A 60 -5.84 -0.50 -27.67
CA VAL A 60 -4.49 -1.02 -27.36
C VAL A 60 -4.40 -1.35 -25.87
N PRO A 61 -3.47 -2.22 -25.45
CA PRO A 61 -3.37 -2.61 -24.05
C PRO A 61 -2.77 -1.54 -23.14
N ASN A 62 -3.30 -1.46 -21.92
CA ASN A 62 -2.67 -0.80 -20.80
C ASN A 62 -1.54 -1.65 -20.19
N TRP A 63 -1.68 -2.98 -20.22
CA TRP A 63 -0.69 -3.91 -19.67
C TRP A 63 -0.30 -4.97 -20.70
N VAL A 64 1.01 -5.22 -20.82
CA VAL A 64 1.56 -6.30 -21.65
C VAL A 64 2.63 -7.06 -20.89
N TYR A 65 2.77 -8.37 -21.14
CA TYR A 65 3.79 -9.16 -20.46
C TYR A 65 5.21 -8.79 -20.85
N VAL A 66 6.10 -8.72 -19.86
CA VAL A 66 7.53 -8.55 -20.12
C VAL A 66 8.08 -9.77 -20.84
N GLY A 67 8.70 -9.56 -22.01
CA GLY A 67 9.20 -10.61 -22.91
C GLY A 67 8.13 -11.22 -23.82
N GLY A 68 6.87 -10.74 -23.77
CA GLY A 68 5.83 -11.10 -24.74
C GLY A 68 5.31 -12.54 -24.65
N ASP A 69 5.36 -13.19 -23.48
CA ASP A 69 4.80 -14.53 -23.23
C ASP A 69 4.05 -14.62 -21.88
N VAL A 70 2.99 -15.43 -21.81
CA VAL A 70 2.13 -15.72 -20.64
C VAL A 70 2.88 -16.49 -19.53
N ALA A 71 4.05 -17.05 -19.83
CA ALA A 71 4.97 -17.61 -18.84
C ALA A 71 5.54 -16.56 -17.85
N SER A 72 5.19 -15.29 -18.01
CA SER A 72 5.50 -14.13 -17.17
C SER A 72 4.87 -14.13 -15.78
N ASN A 73 4.28 -15.23 -15.30
CA ASN A 73 3.95 -15.35 -13.88
C ASN A 73 5.24 -15.44 -13.07
N GLN A 74 5.69 -14.30 -12.56
CA GLN A 74 6.93 -14.20 -11.79
C GLN A 74 6.62 -14.23 -10.30
N MET A 75 7.53 -14.84 -9.56
CA MET A 75 7.56 -14.78 -8.11
C MET A 75 8.72 -13.91 -7.67
N LEU A 76 8.50 -13.11 -6.63
CA LEU A 76 9.57 -12.40 -5.94
C LEU A 76 9.36 -12.47 -4.43
N THR A 77 10.46 -12.28 -3.71
CA THR A 77 10.47 -11.99 -2.29
C THR A 77 11.18 -10.66 -2.06
N GLY A 78 10.70 -9.88 -1.11
CA GLY A 78 11.29 -8.59 -0.78
C GLY A 78 10.70 -7.96 0.47
N VAL A 79 10.99 -6.67 0.66
CA VAL A 79 10.46 -5.87 1.77
C VAL A 79 9.61 -4.75 1.21
N VAL A 80 8.43 -4.55 1.79
CA VAL A 80 7.56 -3.43 1.44
C VAL A 80 8.21 -2.14 1.91
N ASP A 81 8.60 -1.27 0.99
CA ASP A 81 9.34 -0.04 1.29
C ASP A 81 9.22 0.95 0.14
N SER A 82 9.37 2.23 0.47
CA SER A 82 9.55 3.31 -0.48
C SER A 82 10.68 4.21 0.01
N GLN A 83 11.67 4.47 -0.85
CA GLN A 83 12.85 5.25 -0.47
C GLN A 83 12.54 6.72 -0.28
N TYR A 84 11.76 7.29 -1.20
CA TYR A 84 11.55 8.73 -1.29
C TYR A 84 10.23 9.17 -0.66
N GLN A 85 9.23 8.27 -0.64
CA GLN A 85 7.92 8.55 -0.06
C GLN A 85 7.49 7.41 0.88
N PRO A 86 8.18 7.24 2.02
CA PRO A 86 8.01 6.03 2.81
C PRO A 86 6.61 5.84 3.40
N GLU A 87 5.84 6.92 3.53
CA GLU A 87 4.47 6.84 4.02
C GLU A 87 3.52 6.16 3.02
N ARG A 88 3.88 6.20 1.73
CA ARG A 88 3.16 5.65 0.57
C ARG A 88 3.76 4.32 0.09
N ALA A 89 4.46 3.60 0.98
CA ALA A 89 5.02 2.30 0.63
C ALA A 89 3.93 1.24 0.36
N ALA A 90 2.74 1.42 0.94
CA ALA A 90 1.55 0.61 0.70
C ALA A 90 0.32 1.47 0.95
N GLU A 91 -0.57 1.58 -0.04
CA GLU A 91 -1.74 2.44 0.02
C GLU A 91 -2.76 2.09 -1.09
N PRO A 92 -4.06 2.36 -0.90
CA PRO A 92 -4.96 2.54 -2.03
C PRO A 92 -4.41 3.60 -2.99
N THR A 93 -4.37 3.29 -4.28
CA THR A 93 -3.96 4.24 -5.32
C THR A 93 -4.80 5.52 -5.31
N GLY A 94 -4.17 6.64 -5.64
CA GLY A 94 -4.83 7.92 -5.85
C GLY A 94 -5.13 8.22 -7.32
N THR A 95 -4.68 7.39 -8.27
CA THR A 95 -4.47 7.79 -9.67
C THR A 95 -5.00 6.83 -10.72
N ASP A 96 -5.78 5.80 -10.38
CA ASP A 96 -6.27 4.87 -11.42
C ASP A 96 -7.29 5.53 -12.35
N ASP A 97 -7.19 5.18 -13.62
CA ASP A 97 -8.17 5.50 -14.64
C ASP A 97 -9.35 4.50 -14.58
N PRO A 98 -10.58 4.93 -14.24
CA PRO A 98 -11.73 4.03 -14.04
C PRO A 98 -11.99 3.04 -15.18
N PHE A 99 -11.73 3.44 -16.42
CA PHE A 99 -11.97 2.64 -17.62
C PHE A 99 -11.08 1.42 -17.75
N THR A 100 -10.00 1.30 -16.98
CA THR A 100 -9.11 0.14 -17.02
C THR A 100 -9.18 -0.70 -15.76
N HIS A 101 -10.02 -0.34 -14.77
CA HIS A 101 -10.13 -1.04 -13.50
C HIS A 101 -11.59 -1.40 -13.16
N THR A 102 -11.79 -2.33 -12.25
CA THR A 102 -13.12 -2.71 -11.71
C THR A 102 -13.40 -2.15 -10.33
N SER A 103 -12.36 -1.74 -9.62
CA SER A 103 -12.27 -1.03 -8.35
C SER A 103 -10.94 -0.26 -8.34
N TYR A 104 -10.68 0.58 -7.34
CA TYR A 104 -9.33 1.14 -7.22
C TYR A 104 -8.35 0.09 -6.75
N ASP A 105 -7.12 0.13 -7.23
CA ASP A 105 -6.08 -0.77 -6.76
C ASP A 105 -5.66 -0.41 -5.34
N PHE A 106 -5.32 -1.45 -4.58
CA PHE A 106 -4.40 -1.30 -3.47
C PHE A 106 -3.01 -1.63 -3.98
N THR A 107 -2.09 -0.68 -3.82
CA THR A 107 -0.74 -0.79 -4.32
C THR A 107 0.25 -0.89 -3.16
N PHE A 108 1.35 -1.61 -3.40
CA PHE A 108 2.48 -1.61 -2.47
C PHE A 108 3.79 -1.79 -3.21
N ASN A 109 4.81 -1.10 -2.73
CA ASN A 109 6.13 -1.03 -3.33
C ASN A 109 7.05 -2.04 -2.66
N VAL A 110 7.60 -2.98 -3.43
CA VAL A 110 8.52 -3.98 -2.91
C VAL A 110 9.93 -3.66 -3.34
N LYS A 111 10.83 -3.49 -2.38
CA LYS A 111 12.26 -3.63 -2.62
C LYS A 111 12.58 -5.12 -2.75
N PRO A 112 12.92 -5.64 -3.95
CA PRO A 112 13.17 -7.07 -4.12
C PRO A 112 14.43 -7.49 -3.36
N ASP A 113 14.50 -8.76 -2.95
CA ASP A 113 15.78 -9.35 -2.55
C ASP A 113 16.73 -9.38 -3.77
N PRO A 114 18.07 -9.39 -3.57
CA PRO A 114 19.04 -9.28 -4.66
C PRO A 114 18.84 -10.27 -5.83
N GLN A 115 18.36 -11.48 -5.55
CA GLN A 115 18.12 -12.51 -6.58
C GLN A 115 16.91 -12.21 -7.50
N TYR A 116 16.07 -11.23 -7.15
CA TYR A 116 14.89 -10.82 -7.91
C TYR A 116 15.02 -9.41 -8.50
N GLU A 117 16.17 -8.75 -8.32
CA GLU A 117 16.39 -7.38 -8.84
C GLU A 117 16.35 -7.32 -10.38
N ASN A 118 16.53 -8.46 -11.07
CA ASN A 118 16.38 -8.58 -12.51
C ASN A 118 14.93 -8.40 -13.00
N LEU A 119 13.95 -8.41 -12.09
CA LEU A 119 12.56 -8.10 -12.42
C LEU A 119 12.30 -6.59 -12.58
N LEU A 120 13.24 -5.74 -12.15
CA LEU A 120 13.13 -4.28 -12.30
C LEU A 120 13.61 -3.87 -13.70
N GLY A 121 12.75 -3.25 -14.49
CA GLY A 121 13.14 -2.56 -15.71
C GLY A 121 14.00 -1.33 -15.44
N THR A 122 14.73 -0.87 -16.45
CA THR A 122 15.58 0.33 -16.31
C THR A 122 14.78 1.59 -15.93
N GLY A 123 13.49 1.66 -16.30
CA GLY A 123 12.55 2.73 -15.98
C GLY A 123 12.13 2.76 -14.51
N ASN A 124 12.18 1.62 -13.80
CA ASN A 124 11.89 1.59 -12.37
C ASN A 124 12.88 2.44 -11.56
N PHE A 125 14.08 2.74 -12.08
CA PHE A 125 15.09 3.55 -11.41
C PHE A 125 14.94 5.06 -11.66
N GLU A 126 13.97 5.50 -12.47
CA GLU A 126 13.76 6.92 -12.73
C GLU A 126 13.04 7.64 -11.60
N GLY A 127 13.45 8.88 -11.34
CA GLY A 127 12.74 9.84 -10.50
C GLY A 127 13.01 9.66 -9.00
N THR A 128 12.09 10.18 -8.21
CA THR A 128 12.09 10.07 -6.74
C THR A 128 10.67 9.82 -6.23
N SER A 129 9.90 9.00 -6.96
CA SER A 129 8.56 8.59 -6.57
C SER A 129 8.62 7.47 -5.53
N GLU A 130 7.45 7.06 -5.04
CA GLU A 130 7.28 5.94 -4.11
C GLU A 130 7.80 4.61 -4.66
N GLU A 131 7.69 4.40 -5.96
CA GLU A 131 8.12 3.19 -6.66
C GLU A 131 9.57 3.20 -7.16
N THR A 132 10.28 4.33 -7.09
CA THR A 132 11.66 4.41 -7.62
C THR A 132 12.57 3.33 -7.00
N ALA A 133 13.15 2.47 -7.84
CA ALA A 133 13.96 1.29 -7.51
C ALA A 133 13.21 0.22 -6.70
N ARG A 134 11.90 0.12 -6.90
CA ARG A 134 11.02 -0.92 -6.36
C ARG A 134 10.18 -1.50 -7.49
N LEU A 135 9.65 -2.68 -7.24
CA LEU A 135 8.61 -3.25 -8.08
C LEU A 135 7.27 -2.81 -7.49
N HIS A 136 6.46 -2.14 -8.31
CA HIS A 136 5.09 -1.81 -7.96
C HIS A 136 4.25 -3.09 -8.02
N ILE A 137 3.38 -3.27 -7.03
CA ILE A 137 2.53 -4.45 -6.91
C ILE A 137 1.10 -3.98 -6.73
N GLU A 138 0.21 -4.41 -7.61
CA GLU A 138 -1.14 -3.87 -7.68
C GLU A 138 -2.18 -4.99 -7.68
N ARG A 139 -3.34 -4.67 -7.10
CA ARG A 139 -4.57 -5.44 -7.25
C ARG A 139 -5.77 -4.62 -6.81
N GLU A 140 -6.81 -4.73 -7.63
CA GLU A 140 -8.20 -4.37 -7.37
C GLU A 140 -8.63 -4.57 -5.90
N SER A 141 -8.81 -3.45 -5.19
CA SER A 141 -9.10 -3.43 -3.75
C SER A 141 -10.40 -4.15 -3.38
N ALA A 142 -11.39 -4.19 -4.28
CA ALA A 142 -12.63 -4.93 -4.07
C ALA A 142 -12.40 -6.45 -3.96
N THR A 143 -11.31 -6.95 -4.55
CA THR A 143 -10.93 -8.38 -4.54
C THR A 143 -9.73 -8.67 -3.63
N PHE A 144 -9.17 -7.66 -2.98
CA PHE A 144 -8.04 -7.79 -2.07
C PHE A 144 -8.44 -7.37 -0.65
N PRO A 145 -8.67 -8.32 0.28
CA PRO A 145 -9.20 -7.97 1.58
C PRO A 145 -8.17 -7.25 2.48
N THR A 146 -8.62 -6.21 3.17
CA THR A 146 -7.79 -5.32 4.00
C THR A 146 -6.97 -6.02 5.09
N TRP A 147 -7.41 -7.15 5.63
CA TRP A 147 -6.63 -7.90 6.63
C TRP A 147 -5.29 -8.41 6.06
N ALA A 148 -5.20 -8.61 4.74
CA ALA A 148 -4.02 -9.09 4.03
C ALA A 148 -3.18 -7.95 3.41
N TRP A 149 -3.63 -6.70 3.45
CA TRP A 149 -2.88 -5.55 2.93
C TRP A 149 -1.57 -5.38 3.71
N PRO A 150 -0.39 -5.43 3.07
CA PRO A 150 0.89 -5.24 3.75
C PRO A 150 1.03 -3.82 4.31
N ASP A 151 1.96 -3.63 5.24
CA ASP A 151 2.44 -2.30 5.65
C ASP A 151 3.96 -2.20 5.43
N ARG A 152 4.49 -0.98 5.46
CA ARG A 152 5.91 -0.73 5.32
C ARG A 152 6.72 -1.57 6.31
N GLY A 153 7.75 -2.24 5.78
CA GLY A 153 8.66 -3.08 6.54
C GLY A 153 8.22 -4.53 6.68
N ASP A 154 6.99 -4.87 6.25
CA ASP A 154 6.59 -6.26 6.08
C ASP A 154 7.44 -6.93 5.00
N ARG A 155 7.73 -8.22 5.21
CA ARG A 155 8.40 -9.04 4.20
C ARG A 155 7.35 -9.79 3.42
N VAL A 156 7.39 -9.70 2.10
CA VAL A 156 6.39 -10.32 1.23
C VAL A 156 7.04 -11.33 0.31
N SER A 157 6.32 -12.41 0.03
CA SER A 157 6.52 -13.22 -1.18
C SER A 157 5.28 -13.10 -2.02
N VAL A 158 5.45 -12.63 -3.25
CA VAL A 158 4.35 -12.32 -4.16
C VAL A 158 4.58 -13.01 -5.48
N ALA A 159 3.51 -13.55 -6.08
CA ALA A 159 3.54 -14.07 -7.44
C ALA A 159 2.35 -13.55 -8.25
N GLY A 160 2.60 -13.20 -9.51
CA GLY A 160 1.59 -12.63 -10.41
C GLY A 160 2.14 -12.29 -11.78
N SER A 161 1.33 -11.57 -12.56
CA SER A 161 1.65 -11.15 -13.92
C SER A 161 2.78 -10.12 -13.91
N TRP A 162 3.96 -10.47 -14.44
CA TRP A 162 5.05 -9.52 -14.67
C TRP A 162 4.83 -8.78 -15.98
N VAL A 163 4.46 -7.51 -15.87
CA VAL A 163 3.97 -6.70 -16.98
C VAL A 163 4.75 -5.38 -17.08
N TRP A 164 4.70 -4.80 -18.27
CA TRP A 164 4.93 -3.38 -18.49
C TRP A 164 3.63 -2.63 -18.24
N ASP A 165 3.73 -1.53 -17.49
CA ASP A 165 2.69 -0.51 -17.43
C ASP A 165 2.84 0.42 -18.65
N CYS A 166 1.95 0.26 -19.63
CA CYS A 166 2.02 0.99 -20.90
C CYS A 166 1.41 2.40 -20.82
N ASP A 167 0.60 2.72 -19.81
CA ASP A 167 0.04 4.07 -19.65
C ASP A 167 1.03 5.01 -18.95
N HIS A 168 1.87 4.48 -18.04
CA HIS A 168 2.85 5.28 -17.29
C HIS A 168 4.26 5.27 -17.91
N THR A 169 4.38 5.82 -19.13
CA THR A 169 5.69 5.97 -19.79
C THR A 169 6.44 7.23 -19.32
N THR A 170 7.70 7.08 -18.92
CA THR A 170 8.60 8.18 -18.56
C THR A 170 9.76 8.34 -19.55
N ALA A 171 10.72 9.25 -19.29
CA ALA A 171 11.88 9.42 -20.18
C ALA A 171 12.85 8.23 -20.17
N ALA A 172 12.81 7.40 -19.12
CA ALA A 172 13.47 6.10 -19.05
C ALA A 172 12.61 4.95 -19.62
N GLY A 173 11.38 5.23 -20.08
CA GLY A 173 10.45 4.26 -20.64
C GLY A 173 9.43 3.74 -19.62
N GLU A 174 8.79 2.62 -19.95
CA GLU A 174 7.76 1.98 -19.12
C GLU A 174 8.39 1.30 -17.89
N ARG A 175 7.67 1.26 -16.77
CA ARG A 175 8.10 0.51 -15.57
C ARG A 175 7.59 -0.92 -15.65
N THR A 176 8.36 -1.84 -15.09
CA THR A 176 7.87 -3.21 -14.85
C THR A 176 7.17 -3.28 -13.50
N GLU A 177 6.16 -4.12 -13.39
CA GLU A 177 5.39 -4.34 -12.16
C GLU A 177 4.86 -5.78 -12.04
N ILE A 178 4.27 -6.11 -10.88
CA ILE A 178 3.40 -7.29 -10.75
C ILE A 178 1.95 -6.82 -10.63
N HIS A 179 1.22 -6.85 -11.73
CA HIS A 179 -0.18 -6.47 -11.78
C HIS A 179 -0.99 -7.43 -12.67
N PRO A 180 -1.98 -8.13 -12.10
CA PRO A 180 -2.23 -8.31 -10.67
C PRO A 180 -1.29 -9.34 -10.07
N PHE A 181 -1.08 -9.21 -8.76
CA PHE A 181 -0.66 -10.36 -7.98
C PHE A 181 -1.81 -11.35 -7.75
N ARG A 182 -1.46 -12.63 -7.58
CA ARG A 182 -2.40 -13.74 -7.34
C ARG A 182 -2.07 -14.55 -6.10
N VAL A 183 -0.81 -14.54 -5.69
CA VAL A 183 -0.33 -15.17 -4.47
C VAL A 183 0.39 -14.11 -3.66
N LEU A 184 0.00 -13.96 -2.41
CA LEU A 184 0.63 -13.06 -1.47
C LEU A 184 0.81 -13.78 -0.13
N TRP A 185 2.06 -13.82 0.31
CA TRP A 185 2.46 -14.18 1.66
C TRP A 185 3.09 -12.96 2.33
N VAL A 186 2.43 -12.42 3.35
CA VAL A 186 2.92 -11.26 4.11
C VAL A 186 3.40 -11.71 5.48
N GLU A 187 4.70 -11.64 5.76
CA GLU A 187 5.23 -11.76 7.12
C GLU A 187 5.17 -10.42 7.82
N ARG A 188 4.26 -10.29 8.78
CA ARG A 188 4.03 -9.06 9.52
C ARG A 188 5.19 -8.76 10.44
N ASN A 189 5.81 -7.61 10.27
CA ASN A 189 6.92 -7.15 11.12
C ASN A 189 7.92 -8.28 11.38
N PRO A 190 8.70 -8.74 10.38
CA PRO A 190 9.50 -9.97 10.45
C PRO A 190 10.54 -9.98 11.59
N GLY A 191 10.81 -8.83 12.22
CA GLY A 191 11.62 -8.70 13.44
C GLY A 191 10.86 -8.55 14.78
N GLY A 192 9.54 -8.31 14.79
CA GLY A 192 8.75 -8.07 15.99
C GLY A 192 7.44 -8.86 16.14
N ALA A 193 6.70 -8.50 17.18
CA ALA A 193 5.39 -9.08 17.45
C ALA A 193 4.35 -8.63 16.42
N SER A 194 3.43 -9.52 16.11
CA SER A 194 2.21 -9.24 15.36
C SER A 194 1.39 -8.12 16.02
N PRO A 195 0.86 -7.16 15.24
CA PRO A 195 -0.06 -6.15 15.74
C PRO A 195 -1.42 -6.71 16.15
N ARG A 196 -1.69 -7.99 15.88
CA ARG A 196 -2.95 -8.70 16.16
C ARG A 196 -2.79 -9.81 17.20
N SER A 197 -1.63 -9.94 17.83
CA SER A 197 -1.37 -11.00 18.83
C SER A 197 -1.20 -10.46 20.26
N PRO A 198 -2.10 -10.81 21.22
CA PRO A 198 -1.94 -10.46 22.64
C PRO A 198 -0.76 -11.16 23.32
N THR A 199 -0.21 -12.18 22.66
CA THR A 199 0.88 -13.02 23.18
C THR A 199 2.21 -12.76 22.47
N GLY A 200 2.26 -11.80 21.55
CA GLY A 200 3.48 -11.45 20.82
C GLY A 200 3.93 -12.53 19.84
N ASP A 201 2.98 -13.25 19.25
CA ASP A 201 3.27 -14.20 18.18
C ASP A 201 3.78 -13.46 16.95
N ARG A 202 4.53 -14.17 16.11
CA ARG A 202 4.77 -13.74 14.72
C ARG A 202 3.52 -14.07 13.90
N GLU A 203 3.26 -13.26 12.89
CA GLU A 203 2.08 -13.39 12.02
C GLU A 203 2.51 -13.46 10.56
N ALA A 204 1.81 -14.31 9.80
CA ALA A 204 1.80 -14.20 8.36
C ALA A 204 0.40 -14.31 7.79
N ASP A 205 0.12 -13.52 6.75
CA ASP A 205 -1.11 -13.53 5.99
C ASP A 205 -0.86 -14.24 4.65
N LEU A 206 -1.69 -15.25 4.34
CA LEU A 206 -1.70 -15.96 3.06
C LEU A 206 -2.99 -15.63 2.33
N PHE A 207 -2.84 -14.95 1.21
CA PHE A 207 -3.92 -14.66 0.28
C PHE A 207 -3.58 -15.21 -1.10
N ILE A 208 -4.43 -16.11 -1.61
CA ILE A 208 -4.35 -16.66 -2.97
C ILE A 208 -5.72 -16.49 -3.61
N THR A 209 -5.75 -16.08 -4.86
CA THR A 209 -6.99 -15.97 -5.63
C THR A 209 -6.73 -16.23 -7.12
N SER A 210 -7.69 -16.90 -7.76
CA SER A 210 -7.76 -17.11 -9.21
C SER A 210 -8.70 -16.11 -9.88
N GLU A 211 -9.25 -15.17 -9.11
CA GLU A 211 -10.06 -14.08 -9.66
C GLU A 211 -9.15 -13.15 -10.46
N GLY A 212 -9.38 -13.10 -11.77
CA GLY A 212 -8.69 -12.21 -12.68
C GLY A 212 -9.09 -10.76 -12.47
N THR A 213 -8.24 -9.85 -12.90
CA THR A 213 -8.50 -8.41 -12.95
C THR A 213 -8.53 -7.94 -14.41
N PRO A 214 -8.99 -6.71 -14.71
CA PRO A 214 -8.80 -6.12 -16.03
C PRO A 214 -7.35 -6.16 -16.53
N ALA A 215 -6.37 -5.90 -15.66
CA ALA A 215 -4.95 -5.99 -16.04
C ALA A 215 -4.56 -7.39 -16.53
N ASP A 216 -5.07 -8.45 -15.89
CA ASP A 216 -4.89 -9.81 -16.37
C ASP A 216 -5.50 -10.05 -17.74
N THR A 217 -6.76 -9.64 -17.91
CA THR A 217 -7.47 -9.76 -19.19
C THR A 217 -6.69 -9.05 -20.30
N GLN A 218 -6.24 -7.81 -20.05
CA GLN A 218 -5.50 -7.03 -21.03
C GLN A 218 -4.15 -7.66 -21.39
N ALA A 219 -3.35 -8.09 -20.40
CA ALA A 219 -2.05 -8.72 -20.67
C ALA A 219 -2.18 -10.03 -21.46
N ILE A 220 -3.16 -10.87 -21.13
CA ILE A 220 -3.46 -12.11 -21.86
C ILE A 220 -3.89 -11.79 -23.30
N CYS A 221 -4.83 -10.86 -23.46
CA CYS A 221 -5.34 -10.48 -24.77
C CYS A 221 -4.25 -9.87 -25.65
N ALA A 222 -3.43 -8.96 -25.11
CA ALA A 222 -2.30 -8.38 -25.82
C ALA A 222 -1.33 -9.45 -26.32
N ASN A 223 -1.03 -10.43 -25.47
CA ASN A 223 -0.20 -11.56 -25.83
C ASN A 223 -0.81 -12.44 -26.93
N GLN A 224 -2.12 -12.66 -26.92
CA GLN A 224 -2.80 -13.50 -27.91
C GLN A 224 -2.94 -12.80 -29.27
N THR A 225 -3.18 -11.49 -29.27
CA THR A 225 -3.54 -10.75 -30.49
C THR A 225 -2.33 -10.07 -31.15
N LYS A 226 -1.19 -9.97 -30.44
CA LYS A 226 0.09 -9.52 -30.99
C LYS A 226 0.00 -8.20 -31.78
N GLY A 227 -0.74 -7.23 -31.22
CA GLY A 227 -0.91 -5.89 -31.81
C GLY A 227 -2.09 -5.73 -32.78
N ASP A 228 -2.85 -6.79 -33.07
CA ASP A 228 -4.13 -6.66 -33.77
C ASP A 228 -5.16 -5.96 -32.86
N ARG A 229 -5.43 -4.69 -33.15
CA ARG A 229 -6.34 -3.83 -32.36
C ARG A 229 -7.78 -4.34 -32.36
N VAL A 230 -8.27 -4.87 -33.49
CA VAL A 230 -9.66 -5.34 -33.59
C VAL A 230 -9.83 -6.62 -32.78
N ALA A 231 -8.89 -7.56 -32.91
CA ALA A 231 -8.88 -8.77 -32.11
C ALA A 231 -8.68 -8.46 -30.62
N PHE A 232 -7.80 -7.51 -30.28
CA PHE A 232 -7.57 -7.09 -28.90
C PHE A 232 -8.85 -6.56 -28.25
N LYS A 233 -9.52 -5.61 -28.91
CA LYS A 233 -10.77 -5.02 -28.43
C LYS A 233 -11.87 -6.06 -28.22
N GLN A 234 -11.97 -7.04 -29.11
CA GLN A 234 -12.91 -8.15 -28.97
C GLN A 234 -12.55 -9.08 -27.79
N CYS A 235 -11.27 -9.30 -27.54
CA CYS A 235 -10.79 -10.15 -26.46
C CYS A 235 -11.03 -9.53 -25.08
N VAL A 236 -10.75 -8.24 -24.90
CA VAL A 236 -10.87 -7.56 -23.59
C VAL A 236 -12.29 -7.21 -23.17
N ALA A 237 -13.27 -7.35 -24.08
CA ALA A 237 -14.68 -7.05 -23.80
C ALA A 237 -15.30 -7.93 -22.70
N HIS A 238 -14.64 -9.02 -22.30
CA HIS A 238 -15.10 -9.93 -21.27
C HIS A 238 -13.99 -10.27 -20.28
N PRO A 239 -14.29 -10.37 -18.97
CA PRO A 239 -13.32 -10.83 -17.99
C PRO A 239 -12.81 -12.23 -18.33
N LEU A 240 -11.50 -12.42 -18.35
CA LEU A 240 -10.89 -13.74 -18.48
C LEU A 240 -10.67 -14.36 -17.10
N HIS A 241 -10.98 -15.65 -16.98
CA HIS A 241 -10.62 -16.43 -15.80
C HIS A 241 -9.20 -16.94 -15.90
N PHE A 242 -8.42 -16.75 -14.85
CA PHE A 242 -7.05 -17.24 -14.80
C PHE A 242 -6.98 -18.60 -14.08
N ASP A 243 -6.72 -19.67 -14.84
CA ASP A 243 -6.56 -21.02 -14.30
C ASP A 243 -5.11 -21.37 -13.88
N GLY A 244 -4.14 -20.48 -14.14
CA GLY A 244 -2.70 -20.75 -14.06
C GLY A 244 -2.04 -20.60 -12.69
N LEU A 245 -2.72 -20.89 -11.57
CA LEU A 245 -2.04 -20.94 -10.27
C LEU A 245 -1.15 -22.20 -10.19
N HIS A 246 0.08 -22.10 -10.68
CA HIS A 246 1.06 -23.19 -10.81
C HIS A 246 1.71 -23.62 -9.47
N GLY A 247 0.92 -23.75 -8.40
CA GLY A 247 1.39 -24.33 -7.13
C GLY A 247 2.04 -25.71 -7.33
N PRO A 248 2.77 -26.23 -6.34
CA PRO A 248 2.63 -25.90 -4.92
C PRO A 248 3.50 -24.73 -4.44
N TYR A 249 3.01 -24.02 -3.43
CA TYR A 249 3.77 -22.98 -2.73
C TYR A 249 4.20 -23.48 -1.35
N ASN A 250 5.39 -23.08 -0.91
CA ASN A 250 5.90 -23.41 0.42
C ASN A 250 6.42 -22.15 1.10
N PHE A 251 5.88 -21.85 2.29
CA PHE A 251 6.26 -20.70 3.09
C PHE A 251 6.74 -21.14 4.47
N VAL A 252 7.63 -20.36 5.07
CA VAL A 252 8.13 -20.62 6.43
C VAL A 252 7.87 -19.39 7.29
N LEU A 253 7.18 -19.59 8.41
CA LEU A 253 7.01 -18.57 9.44
C LEU A 253 7.81 -18.95 10.67
N LYS A 254 8.85 -18.17 10.99
CA LYS A 254 9.64 -18.36 12.21
C LYS A 254 8.94 -17.73 13.42
N ALA A 255 9.08 -18.34 14.59
CA ALA A 255 8.59 -17.83 15.88
C ALA A 255 9.56 -16.85 16.55
N GLY A 256 10.77 -16.70 16.01
CA GLY A 256 11.87 -15.98 16.65
C GLY A 256 12.55 -16.78 17.76
N GLU A 257 13.36 -16.08 18.56
CA GLU A 257 14.20 -16.71 19.58
C GLU A 257 13.39 -17.42 20.67
N LYS A 258 13.84 -18.63 21.02
CA LYS A 258 13.23 -19.44 22.08
C LYS A 258 13.50 -18.80 23.46
N PRO A 259 12.49 -18.36 24.21
CA PRO A 259 12.69 -17.54 25.41
C PRO A 259 13.19 -18.32 26.63
N SER A 260 13.10 -19.65 26.62
CA SER A 260 13.69 -20.54 27.63
C SER A 260 13.68 -21.99 27.15
N GLN A 261 14.48 -22.86 27.76
CA GLN A 261 14.49 -24.30 27.42
C GLN A 261 13.11 -24.97 27.58
N LYS A 262 12.33 -24.53 28.59
CA LYS A 262 10.98 -25.05 28.88
C LYS A 262 9.91 -24.52 27.91
N ALA A 263 10.23 -23.51 27.11
CA ALA A 263 9.28 -22.94 26.18
C ALA A 263 8.94 -23.95 25.08
N ARG A 264 7.65 -24.03 24.74
CA ARG A 264 7.12 -24.88 23.68
C ARG A 264 6.60 -24.01 22.56
N LEU A 265 6.93 -24.39 21.34
CA LEU A 265 6.42 -23.74 20.15
C LEU A 265 4.92 -24.05 20.03
N VAL A 266 4.10 -23.03 19.80
CA VAL A 266 2.67 -23.14 19.51
C VAL A 266 2.36 -22.37 18.23
N TYR A 267 1.31 -22.78 17.54
CA TYR A 267 0.78 -22.02 16.41
C TYR A 267 -0.74 -22.02 16.43
N ARG A 268 -1.33 -21.06 15.72
CA ARG A 268 -2.77 -20.94 15.49
C ARG A 268 -2.99 -20.47 14.06
N VAL A 269 -4.06 -20.95 13.45
CA VAL A 269 -4.50 -20.54 12.11
C VAL A 269 -5.86 -19.88 12.23
N VAL A 270 -6.06 -18.77 11.53
CA VAL A 270 -7.35 -18.09 11.39
C VAL A 270 -7.77 -18.21 9.94
N ASN A 271 -8.95 -18.77 9.69
CA ASN A 271 -9.55 -18.76 8.36
C ASN A 271 -10.25 -17.42 8.16
N GLN A 272 -9.90 -16.72 7.07
CA GLN A 272 -10.48 -15.42 6.71
C GLN A 272 -11.38 -15.50 5.47
N GLY A 273 -11.55 -16.69 4.89
CA GLY A 273 -12.34 -16.91 3.68
C GLY A 273 -12.23 -18.36 3.21
N PRO A 274 -12.33 -18.63 1.89
CA PRO A 274 -12.11 -19.95 1.31
C PRO A 274 -10.80 -20.58 1.83
N SER A 275 -10.92 -21.81 2.35
CA SER A 275 -9.86 -22.46 3.11
C SER A 275 -9.66 -23.89 2.61
N PRO A 276 -9.07 -24.09 1.42
CA PRO A 276 -8.65 -25.41 0.99
C PRO A 276 -7.60 -25.97 1.96
N SER A 277 -7.30 -27.25 1.82
CA SER A 277 -6.30 -27.92 2.66
C SER A 277 -4.92 -27.27 2.47
N THR A 278 -4.38 -26.75 3.58
CA THR A 278 -2.98 -26.33 3.70
C THR A 278 -2.31 -27.30 4.65
N SER A 279 -1.16 -27.86 4.28
CA SER A 279 -0.40 -28.72 5.18
C SER A 279 0.54 -27.88 6.02
N ILE A 280 0.51 -28.08 7.34
CA ILE A 280 1.33 -27.33 8.29
C ILE A 280 2.26 -28.30 8.99
N THR A 281 3.56 -28.11 8.79
CA THR A 281 4.60 -28.88 9.47
C THR A 281 5.25 -28.01 10.54
N LYS A 282 5.23 -28.49 11.77
CA LYS A 282 5.92 -27.82 12.88
C LYS A 282 7.44 -28.03 12.75
N LEU A 283 8.18 -26.93 12.74
CA LEU A 283 9.64 -26.91 12.73
C LEU A 283 10.19 -26.74 14.15
N ALA A 284 11.51 -26.73 14.29
CA ALA A 284 12.17 -26.48 15.58
C ALA A 284 11.88 -25.07 16.11
N ASP A 285 11.82 -24.07 15.24
CA ASP A 285 11.70 -22.64 15.55
C ASP A 285 10.55 -21.93 14.83
N GLY A 286 9.61 -22.68 14.24
CA GLY A 286 8.55 -22.09 13.42
C GLY A 286 7.61 -23.13 12.81
N ILE A 287 6.92 -22.74 11.73
CA ILE A 287 6.09 -23.62 10.92
C ILE A 287 6.47 -23.50 9.45
N SER A 288 6.32 -24.61 8.72
CA SER A 288 6.28 -24.64 7.26
C SER A 288 4.84 -24.79 6.83
N VAL A 289 4.40 -23.98 5.88
CA VAL A 289 3.04 -23.99 5.30
C VAL A 289 3.17 -24.40 3.84
N ALA A 290 2.70 -25.60 3.51
CA ALA A 290 2.62 -26.08 2.14
C ALA A 290 1.20 -25.89 1.61
N VAL A 291 1.11 -25.26 0.45
CA VAL A 291 -0.15 -24.94 -0.23
C VAL A 291 -0.18 -25.70 -1.56
N PRO A 292 -1.12 -26.63 -1.76
CA PRO A 292 -1.27 -27.29 -3.05
C PRO A 292 -1.69 -26.28 -4.13
N ALA A 293 -1.63 -26.67 -5.40
CA ALA A 293 -2.32 -25.93 -6.45
C ALA A 293 -3.81 -25.82 -6.08
N THR A 294 -4.30 -24.59 -5.99
CA THR A 294 -5.66 -24.28 -5.55
C THR A 294 -6.08 -22.95 -6.14
N ARG A 295 -7.39 -22.71 -6.22
CA ARG A 295 -7.96 -21.47 -6.76
C ARG A 295 -8.00 -20.32 -5.76
N SER A 296 -8.18 -20.60 -4.48
CA SER A 296 -8.21 -19.54 -3.48
C SER A 296 -7.79 -20.02 -2.10
N VAL A 297 -7.11 -19.15 -1.34
CA VAL A 297 -6.74 -19.35 0.07
C VAL A 297 -6.82 -18.01 0.79
N ALA A 298 -7.45 -17.99 1.95
CA ALA A 298 -7.47 -16.82 2.82
C ALA A 298 -7.23 -17.26 4.28
N LYS A 299 -5.98 -17.19 4.74
CA LYS A 299 -5.58 -17.62 6.10
C LYS A 299 -4.57 -16.69 6.74
N GLN A 300 -4.62 -16.59 8.06
CA GLN A 300 -3.57 -16.00 8.87
C GLN A 300 -2.94 -17.05 9.76
N PHE A 301 -1.64 -16.99 9.90
CA PHE A 301 -0.84 -17.92 10.69
C PHE A 301 -0.18 -17.15 11.82
N PHE A 302 -0.35 -17.63 13.05
CA PHE A 302 0.31 -17.09 14.23
C PHE A 302 1.23 -18.16 14.80
N VAL A 303 2.49 -17.82 15.06
CA VAL A 303 3.45 -18.75 15.67
C VAL A 303 4.27 -18.08 16.76
N GLY A 304 4.46 -18.77 17.88
CA GLY A 304 5.17 -18.22 19.02
C GLY A 304 5.53 -19.25 20.08
N TRP A 305 6.24 -18.80 21.10
CA TRP A 305 6.70 -19.64 22.21
C TRP A 305 5.80 -19.50 23.43
N ARG A 306 5.58 -20.58 24.18
CA ARG A 306 4.80 -20.58 25.44
C ARG A 306 5.52 -21.30 26.58
N PRO A 307 5.37 -20.85 27.84
CA PRO A 307 4.66 -19.62 28.25
C PRO A 307 5.45 -18.35 27.88
N VAL A 308 4.74 -17.23 27.69
CA VAL A 308 5.36 -15.91 27.49
C VAL A 308 5.47 -15.20 28.83
N LYS A 309 6.65 -14.66 29.15
CA LYS A 309 6.85 -13.83 30.35
C LYS A 309 5.94 -12.59 30.27
N PRO A 310 5.28 -12.15 31.36
CA PRO A 310 4.42 -10.97 31.34
C PRO A 310 5.08 -9.71 30.74
N ALA A 311 6.37 -9.49 31.02
CA ALA A 311 7.13 -8.34 30.50
C ALA A 311 7.40 -8.41 28.98
N ALA A 312 7.31 -9.59 28.36
CA ALA A 312 7.48 -9.78 26.93
C ALA A 312 6.16 -9.70 26.15
N LYS A 313 5.00 -9.63 26.85
CA LYS A 313 3.72 -9.45 26.18
C LYS A 313 3.65 -8.05 25.56
N PRO A 314 3.10 -7.92 24.34
CA PRO A 314 2.81 -6.62 23.74
C PRO A 314 1.88 -5.78 24.62
N VAL A 315 1.95 -4.46 24.45
CA VAL A 315 1.00 -3.52 25.03
C VAL A 315 -0.25 -3.50 24.15
N HIS A 316 -1.40 -3.83 24.73
CA HIS A 316 -2.69 -3.68 24.07
C HIS A 316 -3.11 -2.21 24.07
N LEU A 317 -3.20 -1.64 22.86
CA LEU A 317 -3.69 -0.30 22.61
C LEU A 317 -5.07 -0.36 21.95
N ARG A 318 -5.91 0.62 22.26
CA ARG A 318 -7.15 0.91 21.55
C ARG A 318 -7.10 2.31 20.98
N LEU A 319 -7.10 2.40 19.66
CA LEU A 319 -7.30 3.63 18.92
C LEU A 319 -8.80 3.88 18.76
N ARG A 320 -9.27 5.06 19.12
CA ARG A 320 -10.63 5.53 18.86
C ARG A 320 -10.57 6.75 17.96
N LEU A 321 -11.07 6.62 16.74
CA LEU A 321 -11.28 7.74 15.84
C LEU A 321 -12.42 8.59 16.40
N ARG A 322 -12.24 9.90 16.50
CA ARG A 322 -13.24 10.81 17.06
C ARG A 322 -13.84 11.72 16.01
N ASP A 323 -13.02 12.60 15.45
CA ASP A 323 -13.51 13.67 14.58
C ASP A 323 -12.61 13.78 13.35
N LEU A 324 -13.23 13.88 12.17
CA LEU A 324 -12.58 14.31 10.94
C LEU A 324 -13.11 15.71 10.61
N LEU A 325 -12.31 16.74 10.87
CA LEU A 325 -12.59 18.10 10.40
C LEU A 325 -12.15 18.19 8.94
N VAL A 326 -13.09 18.39 8.03
CA VAL A 326 -12.85 18.67 6.63
C VAL A 326 -12.82 20.19 6.44
N ARG A 327 -11.70 20.73 5.95
CA ARG A 327 -11.54 22.17 5.69
C ARG A 327 -11.91 22.52 4.27
N ARG A 328 -11.57 21.62 3.36
CA ARG A 328 -11.94 21.65 1.95
C ARG A 328 -12.45 20.27 1.61
N ALA A 329 -13.67 20.26 1.08
CA ALA A 329 -14.26 19.05 0.56
C ALA A 329 -13.63 18.64 -0.75
N MET A 330 -12.86 19.54 -1.41
CA MET A 330 -12.33 19.44 -2.78
C MET A 330 -13.42 19.67 -3.84
N ASP A 331 -14.69 19.48 -3.47
CA ASP A 331 -15.83 19.85 -4.32
C ASP A 331 -16.63 21.10 -3.87
N PRO A 332 -17.16 21.89 -4.83
CA PRO A 332 -17.17 21.63 -6.27
C PRO A 332 -15.85 22.02 -6.95
N GLY A 333 -15.53 21.38 -8.07
CA GLY A 333 -14.40 21.73 -8.92
C GLY A 333 -14.61 23.02 -9.72
N CYS A 334 -13.53 23.50 -10.33
CA CYS A 334 -13.57 24.66 -11.21
C CYS A 334 -13.48 24.27 -12.69
N PRO A 335 -14.37 24.79 -13.56
CA PRO A 335 -14.29 24.54 -15.00
C PRO A 335 -12.94 24.95 -15.61
N PRO A 336 -12.49 24.31 -16.70
CA PRO A 336 -11.12 24.42 -17.22
C PRO A 336 -10.72 25.82 -17.74
N TYR A 337 -11.67 26.77 -17.80
CA TYR A 337 -11.46 28.12 -18.34
C TYR A 337 -11.89 29.24 -17.39
N ASP A 338 -12.31 28.92 -16.16
CA ASP A 338 -12.72 29.92 -15.17
C ASP A 338 -11.71 30.03 -14.02
N LEU A 339 -10.65 30.81 -14.26
CA LEU A 339 -9.62 31.10 -13.24
C LEU A 339 -10.16 31.93 -12.05
N ASN A 340 -11.36 32.52 -12.17
CA ASN A 340 -12.02 33.28 -11.11
C ASN A 340 -13.18 32.51 -10.48
N CYS A 341 -13.28 31.21 -10.76
CA CYS A 341 -14.28 30.34 -10.20
C CYS A 341 -14.29 30.42 -8.66
N PRO A 342 -15.48 30.53 -8.02
CA PRO A 342 -15.59 30.65 -6.56
C PRO A 342 -14.95 29.50 -5.77
N ALA A 343 -14.78 28.33 -6.39
CA ALA A 343 -14.28 27.12 -5.76
C ALA A 343 -12.78 26.85 -5.98
N LYS A 344 -12.02 27.83 -6.50
CA LYS A 344 -10.57 27.71 -6.74
C LYS A 344 -9.71 27.37 -5.51
N ASP A 345 -10.30 27.49 -4.32
CA ASP A 345 -9.66 27.16 -3.03
C ASP A 345 -10.06 25.76 -2.51
N GLU A 346 -10.88 25.01 -3.26
CA GLU A 346 -11.24 23.62 -2.98
C GLU A 346 -10.15 22.68 -3.50
N SER A 347 -9.80 22.73 -4.78
CA SER A 347 -8.73 21.91 -5.36
C SER A 347 -7.72 22.73 -6.20
N THR A 348 -6.49 22.23 -6.29
CA THR A 348 -5.48 22.69 -7.26
C THR A 348 -5.70 22.12 -8.65
N LEU A 349 -6.52 21.07 -8.78
CA LEU A 349 -6.93 20.53 -10.06
C LEU A 349 -7.98 21.46 -10.66
N ILE A 350 -7.68 21.95 -11.86
CA ILE A 350 -8.63 22.70 -12.68
C ILE A 350 -9.24 21.75 -13.71
N GLY A 351 -10.43 22.08 -14.19
CA GLY A 351 -11.08 21.33 -15.25
C GLY A 351 -12.00 20.20 -14.79
N GLN A 352 -12.18 20.03 -13.49
CA GLN A 352 -13.13 19.07 -12.94
C GLN A 352 -14.56 19.58 -13.08
N VAL A 353 -15.47 18.65 -13.33
CA VAL A 353 -16.92 18.86 -13.34
C VAL A 353 -17.49 18.04 -12.19
N THR A 354 -17.40 18.60 -10.99
CA THR A 354 -17.81 17.96 -9.75
C THR A 354 -18.70 18.91 -8.93
N THR A 355 -19.47 18.38 -8.00
CA THR A 355 -20.50 19.10 -7.26
C THR A 355 -20.39 18.86 -5.76
N SER A 356 -20.73 19.86 -4.94
CA SER A 356 -20.73 19.67 -3.48
C SER A 356 -21.96 18.88 -3.02
N PRO A 357 -21.86 18.02 -1.98
CA PRO A 357 -20.66 17.66 -1.21
C PRO A 357 -19.72 16.74 -1.98
N GLY A 358 -18.43 16.71 -1.65
CA GLY A 358 -17.54 15.73 -2.27
C GLY A 358 -17.74 14.33 -1.73
N GLU A 359 -17.01 13.37 -2.28
CA GLU A 359 -17.18 11.93 -2.03
C GLU A 359 -15.86 11.30 -1.57
N TRP A 360 -15.66 11.17 -0.24
CA TRP A 360 -14.39 10.66 0.26
C TRP A 360 -14.45 9.18 0.63
N ASN A 361 -13.38 8.48 0.29
CA ASN A 361 -12.98 7.26 0.97
C ASN A 361 -11.85 7.57 1.93
N VAL A 362 -11.92 7.02 3.14
CA VAL A 362 -10.92 7.25 4.18
C VAL A 362 -10.38 5.91 4.67
N TYR A 363 -9.11 5.65 4.41
CA TYR A 363 -8.41 4.44 4.82
C TYR A 363 -7.50 4.72 6.00
N VAL A 364 -7.39 3.77 6.91
CA VAL A 364 -6.62 3.89 8.16
C VAL A 364 -5.76 2.65 8.33
N ASP A 365 -4.46 2.87 8.50
CA ASP A 365 -3.50 1.88 8.96
C ASP A 365 -3.03 2.23 10.38
N ALA A 366 -3.31 1.34 11.33
CA ALA A 366 -2.81 1.43 12.70
C ALA A 366 -1.76 0.33 12.97
N GLY A 367 -0.52 0.57 12.57
CA GLY A 367 0.62 -0.31 12.81
C GLY A 367 0.49 -1.67 12.13
N GLY A 368 0.08 -1.69 10.86
CA GLY A 368 -0.20 -2.89 10.06
C GLY A 368 -1.63 -3.42 10.19
N VAL A 369 -2.52 -2.68 10.87
CA VAL A 369 -3.95 -3.01 10.98
C VAL A 369 -4.74 -2.05 10.11
N TRP A 370 -4.97 -2.47 8.87
CA TRP A 370 -5.75 -1.74 7.88
C TRP A 370 -7.25 -1.84 8.14
N THR A 371 -7.94 -0.72 7.93
CA THR A 371 -9.40 -0.62 7.90
C THR A 371 -9.82 0.59 7.08
N ALA A 372 -11.08 0.65 6.68
CA ALA A 372 -11.68 1.86 6.15
C ALA A 372 -12.50 2.54 7.24
N TRP A 373 -12.74 3.84 7.09
CA TRP A 373 -13.74 4.56 7.87
C TRP A 373 -15.10 3.88 7.73
N ASN A 374 -15.96 4.02 8.73
CA ASN A 374 -17.31 3.46 8.70
C ASN A 374 -18.36 4.57 8.82
N PRO A 375 -19.18 4.82 7.77
CA PRO A 375 -19.16 4.16 6.45
C PRO A 375 -17.89 4.47 5.63
N ILE A 376 -17.54 3.60 4.66
CA ILE A 376 -16.33 3.77 3.82
C ILE A 376 -16.42 5.02 2.94
N LEU A 377 -17.59 5.27 2.38
CA LEU A 377 -17.92 6.47 1.64
C LEU A 377 -18.57 7.49 2.58
N ILE A 378 -18.02 8.69 2.61
CA ILE A 378 -18.58 9.84 3.33
C ILE A 378 -18.75 11.00 2.34
N HIS A 379 -19.72 11.87 2.59
CA HIS A 379 -20.00 13.02 1.74
C HIS A 379 -19.70 14.34 2.45
N PRO A 380 -18.41 14.74 2.58
CA PRO A 380 -18.05 15.91 3.37
C PRO A 380 -18.38 17.24 2.68
N LYS A 381 -18.63 18.26 3.51
CA LYS A 381 -18.66 19.67 3.11
C LYS A 381 -17.48 20.42 3.72
N SER A 382 -17.01 21.45 3.05
CA SER A 382 -16.01 22.36 3.58
C SER A 382 -16.45 22.96 4.92
N GLY A 383 -15.60 22.79 5.94
CA GLY A 383 -15.87 23.19 7.32
C GLY A 383 -16.60 22.15 8.17
N GLN A 384 -17.05 21.03 7.60
CA GLN A 384 -17.77 19.99 8.33
C GLN A 384 -16.85 19.23 9.28
N THR A 385 -17.38 18.85 10.44
CA THR A 385 -16.76 17.85 11.31
C THR A 385 -17.60 16.57 11.27
N ILE A 386 -16.98 15.46 10.86
CA ILE A 386 -17.61 14.14 10.82
C ILE A 386 -17.16 13.36 12.05
N HIS A 387 -18.12 12.90 12.85
CA HIS A 387 -17.86 12.15 14.07
C HIS A 387 -17.80 10.64 13.80
N SER A 388 -16.86 9.95 14.44
CA SER A 388 -16.73 8.50 14.40
C SER A 388 -16.80 7.88 15.79
N LYS A 389 -17.30 6.64 15.82
CA LYS A 389 -17.26 5.76 16.99
C LYS A 389 -16.34 4.56 16.75
N GLN A 390 -15.67 4.51 15.61
CA GLN A 390 -14.82 3.39 15.22
C GLN A 390 -13.64 3.25 16.17
N THR A 391 -13.36 2.01 16.53
CA THR A 391 -12.23 1.63 17.36
C THR A 391 -11.41 0.56 16.69
N ILE A 392 -10.09 0.65 16.83
CA ILE A 392 -9.13 -0.30 16.30
C ILE A 392 -8.27 -0.76 17.48
N ASP A 393 -8.24 -2.08 17.72
CA ASP A 393 -7.37 -2.69 18.71
C ASP A 393 -6.08 -3.16 18.03
N LEU A 394 -4.94 -2.85 18.65
CA LEU A 394 -3.62 -3.26 18.17
C LEU A 394 -2.68 -3.61 19.34
N TYR A 395 -1.68 -4.42 19.05
CA TYR A 395 -0.69 -4.92 20.00
C TYR A 395 0.71 -4.48 19.59
N VAL A 396 1.32 -3.61 20.39
CA VAL A 396 2.66 -3.08 20.07
C VAL A 396 3.67 -3.61 21.08
N ALA A 397 4.78 -4.17 20.60
CA ALA A 397 5.85 -4.63 21.46
C ALA A 397 6.38 -3.49 22.36
N ASN A 398 6.75 -3.81 23.60
CA ASN A 398 7.15 -2.80 24.57
C ASN A 398 8.37 -1.99 24.06
N GLY A 399 8.28 -0.65 24.18
CA GLY A 399 9.33 0.27 23.74
C GLY A 399 9.54 0.34 22.22
N LYS A 400 8.75 -0.36 21.39
CA LYS A 400 8.89 -0.30 19.93
C LYS A 400 8.06 0.82 19.32
N PRO A 401 8.57 1.50 18.28
CA PRO A 401 7.82 2.52 17.58
C PRO A 401 6.68 1.88 16.78
N TRP A 402 5.69 2.70 16.44
CA TRP A 402 4.60 2.33 15.54
C TRP A 402 4.01 3.59 14.88
N ARG A 403 3.24 3.40 13.81
CA ARG A 403 2.68 4.46 12.98
C ARG A 403 1.15 4.39 12.94
N LEU A 404 0.51 5.56 12.93
CA LEU A 404 -0.84 5.73 12.41
C LEU A 404 -0.74 6.43 11.05
N PHE A 405 -1.27 5.81 10.01
CA PHE A 405 -1.39 6.37 8.67
C PHE A 405 -2.85 6.46 8.26
N VAL A 406 -3.22 7.56 7.61
CA VAL A 406 -4.57 7.80 7.11
C VAL A 406 -4.45 8.44 5.75
N GLN A 407 -5.16 7.88 4.78
CA GLN A 407 -5.26 8.41 3.44
C GLN A 407 -6.72 8.69 3.12
N THR A 408 -6.93 9.78 2.39
CA THR A 408 -8.23 10.14 1.84
C THR A 408 -8.13 10.22 0.32
N ARG A 409 -9.20 9.81 -0.36
CA ARG A 409 -9.34 9.82 -1.81
C ARG A 409 -10.74 10.33 -2.15
N GLU A 410 -10.89 11.05 -3.25
CA GLU A 410 -12.19 11.44 -3.80
C GLU A 410 -12.79 10.38 -4.71
N CYS A 411 -13.89 10.70 -5.41
CA CYS A 411 -14.60 9.81 -6.30
C CYS A 411 -15.10 10.55 -7.56
N ASP A 412 -14.32 11.50 -8.09
CA ASP A 412 -14.76 12.45 -9.11
C ASP A 412 -15.05 11.82 -10.46
N PHE A 413 -14.70 10.54 -10.61
CA PHE A 413 -14.88 9.81 -11.85
C PHE A 413 -16.14 8.93 -11.86
N GLY A 414 -17.10 9.15 -10.98
CA GLY A 414 -18.29 8.30 -10.90
C GLY A 414 -19.20 8.29 -12.14
N SER A 415 -18.98 9.17 -13.13
CA SER A 415 -19.69 9.12 -14.42
C SER A 415 -19.01 8.22 -15.43
N LEU A 416 -17.76 7.85 -15.15
CA LEU A 416 -16.96 6.96 -15.94
C LEU A 416 -17.21 5.57 -15.37
N GLY A 417 -17.79 4.69 -16.19
CA GLY A 417 -17.97 3.32 -15.74
C GLY A 417 -16.63 2.60 -15.54
N ASN A 418 -16.69 1.30 -15.30
CA ASN A 418 -15.50 0.51 -15.05
C ASN A 418 -14.98 -0.17 -16.34
N ALA A 419 -13.94 -0.98 -16.20
CA ALA A 419 -13.29 -1.72 -17.29
C ALA A 419 -14.20 -2.53 -18.21
N TYR A 420 -15.40 -2.91 -17.76
CA TYR A 420 -16.28 -3.78 -18.52
C TYR A 420 -17.63 -3.15 -18.85
N SER A 421 -18.00 -2.05 -18.20
CA SER A 421 -19.30 -1.40 -18.43
C SER A 421 -19.30 0.07 -18.03
N ILE A 422 -19.80 0.91 -18.94
CA ILE A 422 -20.05 2.33 -18.70
C ILE A 422 -21.13 2.58 -17.62
N GLU A 423 -21.96 1.59 -17.31
CA GLU A 423 -23.02 1.68 -16.29
C GLU A 423 -22.57 1.17 -14.91
N ALA A 424 -21.43 0.49 -14.84
CA ALA A 424 -20.90 -0.05 -13.59
C ALA A 424 -20.10 1.01 -12.83
N THR A 425 -19.98 0.87 -11.51
CA THR A 425 -19.11 1.74 -10.72
C THR A 425 -17.72 1.15 -10.55
N VAL A 426 -16.77 1.99 -10.12
CA VAL A 426 -15.46 1.59 -9.59
C VAL A 426 -15.53 1.67 -8.06
N PRO A 427 -15.84 0.57 -7.35
CA PRO A 427 -16.05 0.61 -5.92
C PRO A 427 -14.79 1.04 -5.17
N PRO A 428 -14.95 1.67 -4.00
CA PRO A 428 -16.22 1.93 -3.31
C PRO A 428 -16.92 3.24 -3.75
N CYS A 429 -16.48 3.85 -4.84
CA CYS A 429 -17.09 5.08 -5.35
C CYS A 429 -18.48 4.82 -5.96
N PRO A 430 -19.41 5.77 -5.76
CA PRO A 430 -20.77 5.67 -6.30
C PRO A 430 -20.80 6.04 -7.79
N HIS A 431 -21.92 5.73 -8.45
CA HIS A 431 -22.22 6.27 -9.77
C HIS A 431 -22.76 7.69 -9.60
N ILE A 432 -22.04 8.70 -10.07
CA ILE A 432 -22.39 10.13 -9.97
C ILE A 432 -22.13 10.83 -11.31
N LEU A 433 -22.74 11.98 -11.56
CA LEU A 433 -22.56 12.71 -12.83
C LEU A 433 -21.36 13.65 -12.78
N GLU A 434 -20.25 13.13 -12.28
CA GLU A 434 -19.02 13.89 -12.07
C GLU A 434 -17.89 13.37 -12.93
N VAL A 435 -17.04 14.29 -13.37
CA VAL A 435 -15.89 14.00 -14.20
C VAL A 435 -14.69 14.70 -13.59
N GLY A 436 -13.71 13.91 -13.15
CA GLY A 436 -12.36 14.37 -12.80
C GLY A 436 -11.66 15.03 -13.99
N ASN A 437 -10.39 15.39 -13.86
CA ASN A 437 -9.62 15.88 -15.00
C ASN A 437 -8.69 14.78 -15.57
N THR A 438 -8.06 15.06 -16.71
CA THR A 438 -7.15 14.11 -17.38
C THR A 438 -5.84 13.84 -16.62
N ALA A 439 -5.58 14.58 -15.54
CA ALA A 439 -4.37 14.44 -14.75
C ALA A 439 -4.55 13.42 -13.62
N SER A 440 -5.66 13.49 -12.87
CA SER A 440 -5.97 12.59 -11.75
C SER A 440 -7.35 12.92 -11.14
N ASP A 441 -7.81 12.04 -10.25
CA ASP A 441 -8.81 12.33 -9.21
C ASP A 441 -8.23 13.27 -8.14
N ASP A 442 -9.10 13.88 -7.34
CA ASP A 442 -8.68 14.71 -6.22
C ASP A 442 -8.09 13.89 -5.06
N GLN A 443 -7.02 14.44 -4.49
CA GLN A 443 -6.27 13.83 -3.39
C GLN A 443 -6.25 14.80 -2.20
N PRO A 444 -7.18 14.69 -1.24
CA PRO A 444 -7.20 15.59 -0.07
C PRO A 444 -5.96 15.46 0.84
N GLY A 445 -5.16 14.41 0.61
CA GLY A 445 -3.83 14.20 1.15
C GLY A 445 -3.73 13.02 2.12
N ILE A 446 -2.54 12.87 2.70
CA ILE A 446 -2.25 11.83 3.68
C ILE A 446 -1.96 12.44 5.06
N LEU A 447 -2.12 11.64 6.10
CA LEU A 447 -1.76 11.96 7.47
C LEU A 447 -0.95 10.79 8.04
N ALA A 448 0.25 11.08 8.54
CA ALA A 448 1.10 10.09 9.19
C ALA A 448 1.55 10.59 10.57
N VAL A 449 1.46 9.73 11.58
CA VAL A 449 1.94 10.00 12.95
C VAL A 449 2.83 8.87 13.40
N HIS A 450 4.05 9.21 13.80
CA HIS A 450 5.03 8.25 14.30
C HIS A 450 5.17 8.36 15.82
N PHE A 451 4.86 7.28 16.51
CA PHE A 451 5.03 7.18 17.96
C PHE A 451 6.30 6.42 18.28
N ARG A 452 7.12 6.95 19.19
CA ARG A 452 8.38 6.30 19.61
C ARG A 452 8.17 5.02 20.43
N SER A 453 7.00 4.87 21.06
CA SER A 453 6.64 3.70 21.86
C SER A 453 5.12 3.62 22.06
N PRO A 454 4.56 2.46 22.46
CA PRO A 454 3.14 2.36 22.81
C PRO A 454 2.73 3.35 23.92
N MET A 455 3.56 3.53 24.95
CA MET A 455 3.23 4.43 26.05
C MET A 455 3.27 5.90 25.64
N ALA A 456 4.21 6.29 24.77
CA ALA A 456 4.28 7.65 24.22
C ALA A 456 3.07 8.00 23.33
N SER A 457 2.34 6.99 22.85
CA SER A 457 1.15 7.19 22.02
C SER A 457 -0.14 7.39 22.81
N VAL A 458 -0.17 7.06 24.10
CA VAL A 458 -1.39 7.18 24.92
C VAL A 458 -1.77 8.65 25.10
N GLY A 459 -3.02 9.00 24.77
CA GLY A 459 -3.51 10.37 24.88
C GLY A 459 -4.51 10.72 23.78
N THR A 460 -4.87 12.00 23.71
CA THR A 460 -5.69 12.55 22.61
C THR A 460 -4.79 13.34 21.68
N HIS A 461 -4.95 13.09 20.38
CA HIS A 461 -4.13 13.65 19.32
C HIS A 461 -5.01 14.42 18.33
N ARG A 462 -4.43 15.45 17.72
CA ARG A 462 -5.05 16.24 16.65
C ARG A 462 -3.99 16.48 15.59
N VAL A 463 -4.18 15.90 14.42
CA VAL A 463 -3.16 15.89 13.37
C VAL A 463 -3.78 16.32 12.05
N ASN A 464 -3.10 17.22 11.36
CA ASN A 464 -3.51 17.74 10.06
C ASN A 464 -2.98 16.83 8.95
N SER A 465 -3.68 16.80 7.82
CA SER A 465 -3.15 16.18 6.61
C SER A 465 -1.98 16.99 6.03
N SER A 466 -1.15 16.31 5.25
CA SER A 466 -0.04 16.87 4.50
C SER A 466 -0.53 17.54 3.22
N LEU A 467 0.15 18.61 2.83
CA LEU A 467 0.02 19.22 1.49
C LEU A 467 0.91 18.54 0.45
N ALA A 468 1.91 17.76 0.90
CA ALA A 468 2.83 17.09 -0.02
C ALA A 468 2.12 15.96 -0.77
N GLY A 469 2.11 16.04 -2.10
CA GLY A 469 1.45 15.08 -2.97
C GLY A 469 -0.07 15.05 -2.78
N SER A 470 -0.69 16.17 -2.42
CA SER A 470 -2.13 16.33 -2.35
C SER A 470 -2.58 17.42 -3.32
N THR A 471 -3.83 17.39 -3.73
CA THR A 471 -4.45 18.42 -4.58
C THR A 471 -5.04 19.56 -3.74
N CYS A 472 -4.83 19.51 -2.43
CA CYS A 472 -5.23 20.52 -1.47
C CYS A 472 -4.54 21.88 -1.74
N PRO A 473 -5.28 22.98 -1.95
CA PRO A 473 -4.68 24.27 -2.26
C PRO A 473 -3.73 24.77 -1.16
N PRO A 474 -2.56 25.34 -1.51
CA PRO A 474 -1.57 25.82 -0.53
C PRO A 474 -2.09 26.87 0.47
N ALA A 475 -3.18 27.57 0.13
CA ALA A 475 -3.89 28.45 1.05
C ALA A 475 -4.35 27.73 2.33
N ASN A 476 -4.61 26.42 2.24
CA ASN A 476 -4.93 25.54 3.35
C ASN A 476 -3.68 25.05 4.07
N THR A 477 -2.92 25.98 4.67
CA THR A 477 -1.64 25.72 5.37
C THR A 477 -1.68 24.64 6.47
N LYS A 478 -2.87 24.18 6.86
CA LYS A 478 -3.12 23.11 7.84
C LYS A 478 -3.71 21.85 7.20
N GLY A 479 -3.46 21.62 5.91
CA GLY A 479 -4.01 20.53 5.14
C GLY A 479 -5.53 20.63 4.95
N CYS A 480 -6.06 19.77 4.08
CA CYS A 480 -7.48 19.78 3.74
C CYS A 480 -8.36 19.07 4.77
N TYR A 481 -7.77 18.28 5.66
CA TYR A 481 -8.48 17.74 6.80
C TYR A 481 -7.61 17.66 8.06
N ARG A 482 -8.27 17.39 9.19
CA ARG A 482 -7.63 17.11 10.47
C ARG A 482 -8.36 15.98 11.15
N LEU A 483 -7.61 14.96 11.56
CA LEU A 483 -8.11 13.87 12.37
C LEU A 483 -7.86 14.15 13.86
N MET A 484 -8.90 13.95 14.67
CA MET A 484 -8.80 13.82 16.12
C MET A 484 -9.05 12.38 16.52
N PHE A 485 -8.17 11.83 17.36
CA PHE A 485 -8.28 10.47 17.83
C PHE A 485 -7.75 10.35 19.27
N THR A 486 -8.14 9.28 19.96
CA THR A 486 -7.61 8.94 21.28
C THR A 486 -7.00 7.55 21.24
N ILE A 487 -5.83 7.40 21.85
CA ILE A 487 -5.23 6.09 22.10
C ILE A 487 -5.25 5.84 23.60
N SER A 488 -5.81 4.70 24.00
CA SER A 488 -5.76 4.22 25.38
C SER A 488 -5.02 2.89 25.46
N ARG A 489 -4.36 2.67 26.61
CA ARG A 489 -3.87 1.34 26.96
C ARG A 489 -5.01 0.55 27.59
N ILE A 490 -5.26 -0.65 27.06
CA ILE A 490 -6.21 -1.59 27.65
C ILE A 490 -5.47 -2.44 28.68
N ARG A 491 -6.05 -2.56 29.88
CA ARG A 491 -5.50 -3.45 30.91
C ARG A 491 -5.97 -4.88 30.56
N PRO A 492 -5.05 -5.86 30.57
CA PRO A 492 -5.37 -7.24 30.26
C PRO A 492 -6.33 -7.87 31.26
#